data_AF-A0A6B0SVI3-F1
#
_entry.id   AF-A0A6B0SVI3-F1
#
_cell.length_a   1.000
_cell.length_b   1.000
_cell.length_c   1.000
_cell.angle_alpha   90.00
_cell.angle_beta   90.00
_cell.angle_gamma   90.00
#
_symmetry.space_group_name_H-M   'P 1'
#
loop_
_entity.id
_entity.type
_entity.pdbx_description
1 polymer ?
#
loop_
_entity_poly.entity_id
_entity_poly.type
_entity_poly.pdbx_seq_one_letter_code
_entity_poly.pdbx_strand_id
1 'polypeptide(L)'
;MSRRANRAEGPFSTGNEDPDGSTERPADGRSTMLARTWAITGRYDDPADHGIPELPEWGVGRTGGRLSFLPEEGGEPFISAGNPVRARR
;
A
#
# COMPACT_ATOMS: atom_id res chain seq x y z
N MET A 1 -71.62 30.51 -29.72
CA MET A 1 -71.32 30.19 -31.14
C MET A 1 -70.46 28.93 -31.18
N SER A 2 -70.85 27.97 -32.01
CA SER A 2 -70.24 26.64 -32.31
C SER A 2 -68.71 26.69 -32.50
N ARG A 3 -67.89 25.63 -32.31
CA ARG A 3 -67.91 24.25 -32.87
C ARG A 3 -67.04 23.34 -31.96
N ARG A 4 -67.53 22.18 -31.48
CA ARG A 4 -67.35 20.78 -31.97
C ARG A 4 -65.92 20.21 -32.09
N ALA A 5 -65.75 19.02 -31.47
CA ALA A 5 -64.93 17.85 -31.87
C ALA A 5 -63.39 17.98 -31.70
N ASN A 6 -62.58 16.97 -31.35
CA ASN A 6 -62.73 15.53 -31.22
C ASN A 6 -61.58 14.92 -30.36
N ARG A 7 -61.83 13.68 -29.92
CA ARG A 7 -61.07 12.69 -29.14
C ARG A 7 -59.78 12.14 -29.81
N ALA A 8 -58.81 11.70 -28.98
CA ALA A 8 -58.03 10.41 -29.01
C ALA A 8 -56.55 10.61 -28.58
N GLU A 9 -56.10 10.11 -27.42
CA GLU A 9 -55.49 8.79 -27.13
C GLU A 9 -53.94 8.74 -27.19
N GLY A 10 -53.31 8.62 -26.01
CA GLY A 10 -52.05 7.88 -25.71
C GLY A 10 -50.70 8.33 -26.31
N PRO A 11 -49.57 7.74 -25.85
CA PRO A 11 -49.14 7.52 -24.47
C PRO A 11 -47.83 8.30 -24.15
N PHE A 12 -47.54 8.46 -22.86
CA PHE A 12 -46.23 8.89 -22.38
C PHE A 12 -45.14 7.83 -22.73
N SER A 13 -44.09 8.26 -23.41
CA SER A 13 -42.81 7.57 -23.64
C SER A 13 -41.88 8.66 -24.21
N THR A 14 -40.66 8.90 -23.75
CA THR A 14 -39.57 8.11 -23.16
C THR A 14 -38.75 9.07 -22.26
N GLY A 15 -37.85 8.67 -21.37
CA GLY A 15 -37.19 7.40 -21.16
C GLY A 15 -36.67 7.31 -19.73
N ASN A 16 -36.45 6.07 -19.32
CA ASN A 16 -36.01 5.67 -18.00
C ASN A 16 -34.68 6.31 -17.63
N GLU A 17 -34.58 6.73 -16.38
CA GLU A 17 -33.33 6.88 -15.65
C GLU A 17 -32.54 5.58 -15.78
N ASP A 18 -31.34 5.65 -16.37
CA ASP A 18 -30.33 4.61 -16.25
C ASP A 18 -29.64 4.79 -14.88
N PRO A 19 -29.87 3.90 -13.89
CA PRO A 19 -29.04 3.91 -12.71
C PRO A 19 -27.78 3.09 -13.00
N ASP A 20 -26.69 3.68 -12.54
CA ASP A 20 -25.45 2.99 -12.20
C ASP A 20 -24.63 2.48 -13.39
N GLY A 21 -23.73 3.38 -13.83
CA GLY A 21 -22.61 3.04 -14.67
C GLY A 21 -21.78 1.95 -14.01
N SER A 22 -22.05 0.70 -14.42
CA SER A 22 -21.15 -0.42 -14.28
C SER A 22 -19.91 -0.09 -15.10
N THR A 23 -19.01 0.67 -14.49
CA THR A 23 -17.62 0.79 -14.92
C THR A 23 -17.07 -0.62 -14.78
N GLU A 24 -17.04 -1.35 -15.88
CA GLU A 24 -16.34 -2.62 -16.00
C GLU A 24 -14.92 -2.40 -15.46
N ARG A 25 -14.68 -2.71 -14.18
CA ARG A 25 -13.32 -2.83 -13.67
C ARG A 25 -12.74 -4.00 -14.44
N PRO A 26 -11.74 -3.82 -15.31
CA PRO A 26 -11.08 -4.97 -15.90
C PRO A 26 -10.55 -5.83 -14.76
N ALA A 27 -11.10 -7.03 -14.67
CA ALA A 27 -10.69 -8.07 -13.75
C ALA A 27 -9.35 -8.63 -14.22
N ASP A 28 -8.29 -7.82 -14.14
CA ASP A 28 -6.94 -8.34 -14.12
C ASP A 28 -6.43 -8.25 -12.69
N GLY A 29 -6.84 -9.25 -11.91
CA GLY A 29 -6.51 -9.45 -10.50
C GLY A 29 -5.05 -9.82 -10.26
N ARG A 30 -4.12 -9.07 -10.88
CA ARG A 30 -2.70 -9.11 -10.58
C ARG A 30 -2.29 -7.69 -10.26
N SER A 31 -2.52 -7.28 -9.01
CA SER A 31 -1.77 -6.16 -8.44
C SER A 31 -0.30 -6.49 -8.64
N THR A 32 0.30 -5.88 -9.65
CA THR A 32 1.70 -6.13 -10.00
C THR A 32 2.50 -5.62 -8.81
N MET A 33 3.22 -6.53 -8.16
CA MET A 33 4.06 -6.16 -7.02
C MET A 33 5.06 -5.11 -7.52
N LEU A 34 4.83 -3.85 -7.13
CA LEU A 34 5.74 -2.76 -7.44
C LEU A 34 6.98 -2.97 -6.59
N ALA A 35 7.94 -3.74 -7.11
CA ALA A 35 9.25 -3.87 -6.52
C ALA A 35 9.87 -2.47 -6.53
N ARG A 36 10.04 -1.89 -5.34
CA ARG A 36 10.79 -0.65 -5.18
C ARG A 36 12.26 -1.01 -5.42
N THR A 37 12.83 -0.49 -6.49
CA THR A 37 14.27 -0.60 -6.76
C THR A 37 14.99 0.38 -5.84
N TRP A 38 15.77 -0.15 -4.92
CA TRP A 38 16.64 0.64 -4.04
C TRP A 38 18.06 0.62 -4.61
N ALA A 39 18.60 1.78 -4.95
CA ALA A 39 20.00 1.92 -5.29
C ALA A 39 20.82 1.91 -3.99
N ILE A 40 21.73 0.96 -3.84
CA ILE A 40 22.67 0.91 -2.70
C ILE A 40 23.89 1.75 -3.11
N THR A 41 24.04 2.96 -2.58
CA THR A 41 25.09 3.93 -2.95
C THR A 41 26.47 3.62 -2.38
N GLY A 42 26.61 2.59 -1.53
CA GLY A 42 27.84 2.33 -0.77
C GLY A 42 29.11 1.96 -1.57
N ARG A 43 29.06 1.90 -2.90
CA ARG A 43 30.25 1.70 -3.76
C ARG A 43 30.76 3.00 -4.39
N TYR A 44 29.97 4.07 -4.35
CA TYR A 44 30.20 5.23 -5.21
C TYR A 44 30.47 6.53 -4.44
N ASP A 45 29.87 6.76 -3.27
CA ASP A 45 30.08 7.98 -2.47
C ASP A 45 29.83 7.73 -0.98
N ASP A 46 30.27 8.66 -0.12
CA ASP A 46 30.00 8.62 1.32
C ASP A 46 28.49 8.84 1.58
N PRO A 47 27.82 8.02 2.41
CA PRO A 47 26.40 8.21 2.74
C PRO A 47 26.06 9.63 3.21
N ALA A 48 26.99 10.30 3.92
CA ALA A 48 26.81 11.65 4.41
C ALA A 48 26.63 12.67 3.26
N ASP A 49 27.27 12.45 2.11
CA ASP A 49 27.15 13.31 0.92
C ASP A 49 25.73 13.29 0.33
N HIS A 50 24.95 12.26 0.65
CA HIS A 50 23.54 12.12 0.25
C HIS A 50 22.55 12.48 1.37
N GLY A 51 23.02 13.03 2.49
CA GLY A 51 22.19 13.33 3.65
C GLY A 51 21.64 12.08 4.34
N ILE A 52 22.27 10.91 4.12
CA ILE A 52 21.92 9.69 4.84
C ILE A 52 22.55 9.80 6.23
N PRO A 53 21.75 9.70 7.31
CA PRO A 53 22.28 9.81 8.65
C PRO A 53 23.12 8.59 9.00
N GLU A 54 24.10 8.80 9.89
CA GLU A 54 24.84 7.71 10.52
C GLU A 54 23.89 6.76 11.26
N LEU A 55 24.21 5.47 11.18
CA LEU A 55 23.40 4.47 11.86
C LEU A 55 23.64 4.57 13.38
N PRO A 56 22.60 4.68 14.20
CA PRO A 56 22.78 4.65 15.65
C PRO A 56 23.35 3.30 16.10
N GLU A 57 24.18 3.33 17.14
CA GLU A 57 24.64 2.11 17.80
C GLU A 57 23.51 1.50 18.64
N TRP A 58 23.30 0.19 18.50
CA TRP A 58 22.27 -0.54 19.24
C TRP A 58 22.89 -1.67 20.05
N GLY A 59 22.36 -1.87 21.25
CA GLY A 59 22.65 -3.04 22.06
C GLY A 59 22.04 -4.29 21.42
N VAL A 60 22.72 -5.43 21.57
CA VAL A 60 22.24 -6.72 21.05
C VAL A 60 22.07 -7.70 22.21
N GLY A 61 20.82 -8.07 22.48
CA GLY A 61 20.44 -9.09 23.46
C GLY A 61 20.27 -10.46 22.82
N ARG A 62 20.75 -11.51 23.51
CA ARG A 62 20.48 -12.91 23.15
C ARG A 62 20.04 -13.71 24.37
N THR A 63 18.80 -14.21 24.33
CA THR A 63 18.25 -15.00 25.43
C THR A 63 17.42 -16.14 24.86
N GLY A 64 17.74 -17.39 25.23
CA GLY A 64 16.94 -18.56 24.87
C GLY A 64 16.69 -18.75 23.37
N GLY A 65 17.65 -18.35 22.52
CA GLY A 65 17.51 -18.42 21.05
C GLY A 65 16.81 -17.22 20.41
N ARG A 66 16.19 -16.33 21.20
CA ARG A 66 15.67 -15.04 20.72
C ARG A 66 16.83 -14.05 20.55
N LEU A 67 16.78 -13.29 19.46
CA LEU A 67 17.64 -12.15 19.20
C LEU A 67 16.82 -10.87 19.39
N SER A 68 17.38 -9.89 20.09
CA SER A 68 16.70 -8.61 20.30
C SER A 68 17.65 -7.42 20.15
N PHE A 69 17.13 -6.30 19.65
CA PHE A 69 17.83 -5.02 19.59
C PHE A 69 17.30 -4.10 20.69
N LEU A 70 18.22 -3.41 21.33
CA LEU A 70 18.02 -2.55 22.47
C LEU A 70 18.53 -1.14 22.10
N PRO A 71 17.89 -0.06 22.58
CA PRO A 71 18.37 1.29 22.31
C PRO A 71 19.79 1.50 22.88
N GLU A 72 20.09 0.84 24.00
CA GLU A 72 21.37 0.82 24.70
C GLU A 72 21.51 -0.50 25.46
N GLU A 73 22.72 -0.86 25.90
CA GLU A 73 22.91 -2.09 26.68
C GLU A 73 22.09 -2.07 27.98
N GLY A 74 21.37 -3.16 28.24
CA GLY A 74 20.51 -3.29 29.42
C GLY A 74 19.16 -2.54 29.32
N GLY A 75 18.88 -1.87 28.19
CA GLY A 75 17.58 -1.23 27.95
C GLY A 75 16.44 -2.22 27.70
N GLU A 76 15.24 -1.69 27.39
CA GLU A 76 14.11 -2.53 26.96
C GLU A 76 14.20 -2.84 25.46
N PRO A 77 13.97 -4.09 25.03
CA PRO A 77 14.07 -4.42 23.61
C PRO A 77 12.94 -3.81 22.78
N PHE A 78 13.29 -3.16 21.65
CA PHE A 78 12.31 -2.56 20.74
C PHE A 78 12.07 -3.39 19.47
N ILE A 79 13.03 -4.21 19.06
CA ILE A 79 12.88 -5.22 17.99
C ILE A 79 13.31 -6.57 18.56
N SER A 80 12.52 -7.61 18.32
CA SER A 80 12.83 -8.97 18.77
C SER A 80 12.46 -10.01 17.71
N ALA A 81 13.37 -10.95 17.47
CA ALA A 81 13.18 -12.10 16.59
C ALA A 81 13.21 -13.38 17.42
N GLY A 82 12.08 -14.11 17.44
CA GLY A 82 11.94 -15.34 18.22
C GLY A 82 12.75 -16.52 17.70
N ASN A 83 12.88 -16.67 16.38
CA ASN A 83 13.64 -17.74 15.74
C ASN A 83 14.51 -17.18 14.60
N PRO A 84 15.61 -16.48 14.93
CA PRO A 84 16.49 -15.88 13.94
C PRO A 84 17.34 -16.96 13.24
N VAL A 85 17.31 -16.95 11.90
CA VAL A 85 18.15 -17.85 11.10
C VAL A 85 19.53 -17.23 10.94
N ARG A 86 20.60 -18.03 11.12
CA ARG A 86 21.96 -17.60 10.82
C ARG A 86 22.15 -17.49 9.32
N ALA A 87 22.36 -16.28 8.82
CA ALA A 87 22.86 -16.07 7.48
C ALA A 87 24.36 -16.43 7.43
N ARG A 88 24.75 -17.19 6.41
CA ARG A 88 26.17 -17.44 6.10
C ARG A 88 26.65 -16.33 5.15
N ARG A 89 27.79 -15.74 5.47
CA ARG A 89 28.46 -14.74 4.62
C ARG A 89 29.30 -15.43 3.54
#